data_AF-A0A5R2MY38-F1
#
_entry.id   AF-A0A5R2MY38-F1
#
_cell.length_a   1.000
_cell.length_b   1.000
_cell.length_c   1.000
_cell.angle_alpha   90.00
_cell.angle_beta   90.00
_cell.angle_gamma   90.00
#
_symmetry.space_group_name_H-M   'P 1'
#
loop_
_entity.id
_entity.type
_entity.pdbx_description
1 polymer ?
#
loop_
_entity_poly.entity_id
_entity_poly.type
_entity_poly.pdbx_seq_one_letter_code
_entity_poly.pdbx_strand_id
1 'polypeptide(L)'
;FAVAHNGNLTNAMTVQRALQKQGAIFSSTSDTETLLHLVATSKERDLNSRFIDAVRQVEGAFSLVAMTAKKMIGCRDPLGIRPLVLGDLDGAWILASETCALDIIGARFVRDLKPGEMVV
;
A
#
# COMPACT_ATOMS: atom_id res chain seq x y z
N PHE A 1 -2.04 12.19 -4.19
CA PHE A 1 -1.71 10.77 -3.98
C PHE A 1 -2.21 10.42 -2.60
N ALA A 2 -2.92 9.31 -2.45
CA ALA A 2 -3.46 8.87 -1.17
C ALA A 2 -3.07 7.41 -0.93
N VAL A 3 -2.89 7.04 0.34
CA VAL A 3 -2.57 5.67 0.76
C VAL A 3 -3.37 5.33 2.00
N ALA A 4 -3.94 4.13 2.02
CA ALA A 4 -4.44 3.45 3.20
C ALA A 4 -3.54 2.24 3.50
N HIS A 5 -3.27 2.02 4.78
CA HIS A 5 -2.38 0.98 5.28
C HIS A 5 -3.06 0.19 6.38
N ASN A 6 -3.04 -1.14 6.26
CA ASN A 6 -3.35 -2.07 7.34
C ASN A 6 -2.09 -2.88 7.62
N GLY A 7 -1.53 -2.75 8.81
CA GLY A 7 -0.27 -3.41 9.13
C GLY A 7 0.58 -2.65 10.13
N ASN A 8 1.84 -3.05 10.19
CA ASN A 8 2.89 -2.37 10.94
C ASN A 8 4.22 -2.52 10.19
N LEU A 9 4.89 -1.40 9.94
CA LEU A 9 6.21 -1.35 9.36
C LEU A 9 7.27 -1.36 10.47
N THR A 10 7.97 -2.48 10.63
CA THR A 10 8.91 -2.70 11.75
C THR A 10 10.14 -1.80 11.69
N ASN A 11 10.52 -1.35 10.49
CA ASN A 11 11.65 -0.46 10.26
C ASN A 11 11.25 1.01 10.02
N ALA A 12 9.98 1.39 10.20
CA ALA A 12 9.47 2.74 9.89
C ALA A 12 10.29 3.86 10.52
N MET A 13 10.57 3.76 11.83
CA MET A 13 11.33 4.80 12.56
C MET A 13 12.76 4.96 12.03
N THR A 14 13.40 3.87 11.61
CA THR A 14 14.74 3.90 11.02
C THR A 14 14.71 4.63 9.68
N VAL A 15 13.74 4.30 8.83
CA VAL A 15 13.53 4.93 7.53
C VAL A 15 13.16 6.41 7.67
N GLN A 16 12.25 6.74 8.57
CA GLN A 16 11.84 8.10 8.88
C GLN A 16 13.04 8.97 9.28
N ARG A 17 13.91 8.48 10.18
CA ARG A 17 15.14 9.18 10.57
C ARG A 17 16.08 9.40 9.39
N ALA A 18 16.21 8.43 8.49
CA ALA A 18 17.02 8.56 7.29
C ALA A 18 16.48 9.64 6.34
N LEU A 19 15.16 9.67 6.12
CA LEU A 19 14.48 10.68 5.32
C LEU A 19 14.56 12.08 5.96
N GLN A 20 14.42 12.18 7.27
CA GLN A 20 14.57 13.46 8.00
C GLN A 20 15.99 14.03 7.84
N LYS A 21 17.03 13.19 7.88
CA LYS A 21 18.41 13.61 7.59
C LYS A 21 18.60 14.14 6.17
N GLN A 22 17.74 13.74 5.24
CA GLN A 22 17.70 14.24 3.86
C GLN A 22 16.79 15.47 3.71
N GLY A 23 16.22 15.98 4.80
CA GLY A 23 15.39 17.19 4.81
C GLY A 23 13.88 16.93 4.77
N ALA A 24 13.41 15.67 4.84
CA ALA A 24 11.98 15.39 4.91
C ALA A 24 11.38 15.84 6.26
N ILE A 25 10.28 16.57 6.21
CA ILE A 25 9.52 16.99 7.40
C ILE A 25 8.33 16.07 7.56
N PHE A 26 8.24 15.43 8.72
CA PHE A 26 7.12 14.55 9.07
C PHE A 26 6.18 15.27 10.05
N SER A 27 4.88 15.07 9.86
CA SER A 27 3.82 15.63 10.70
C SER A 27 3.25 14.60 11.69
N SER A 28 3.58 13.33 11.51
CA SER A 28 3.13 12.22 12.35
C SER A 28 4.22 11.15 12.52
N THR A 29 3.93 10.17 13.36
CA THR A 29 4.73 8.93 13.51
C THR A 29 4.07 7.76 12.78
N SER A 30 3.19 8.03 11.81
CA SER A 30 2.47 6.98 11.07
C SER A 30 3.38 6.31 10.05
N ASP A 31 3.33 4.99 10.01
CA ASP A 31 3.91 4.16 8.95
C ASP A 31 3.50 4.63 7.55
N THR A 32 2.25 5.06 7.39
CA THR A 32 1.70 5.56 6.12
C THR A 32 2.46 6.78 5.63
N GLU A 33 2.83 7.71 6.52
CA GLU A 33 3.59 8.90 6.15
C GLU A 33 5.02 8.54 5.72
N THR A 34 5.62 7.54 6.36
CA THR A 34 6.92 7.00 5.93
C THR A 34 6.86 6.48 4.50
N LEU A 35 5.83 5.71 4.15
CA LEU A 35 5.63 5.24 2.78
C LEU A 35 5.39 6.41 1.81
N LEU A 36 4.59 7.41 2.19
CA LEU A 36 4.35 8.60 1.36
C LEU A 36 5.65 9.33 1.02
N HIS A 37 6.53 9.53 2.01
CA HIS A 37 7.82 10.16 1.76
C HIS A 37 8.72 9.32 0.85
N LEU A 38 8.79 8.00 1.04
CA LEU A 38 9.56 7.11 0.17
C LEU A 38 9.10 7.19 -1.30
N VAL A 39 7.78 7.15 -1.54
CA VAL A 39 7.23 7.28 -2.89
C VAL A 39 7.56 8.66 -3.49
N ALA A 40 7.52 9.71 -2.67
CA ALA A 40 7.80 11.08 -3.12
C ALA A 40 9.29 11.33 -3.42
N THR A 41 10.21 10.69 -2.69
CA THR A 41 11.66 10.87 -2.84
C THR A 41 12.31 9.86 -3.79
N SER A 42 11.58 8.83 -4.23
CA SER A 42 12.05 7.86 -5.21
C SER A 42 12.50 8.53 -6.52
N LYS A 43 13.62 8.06 -7.06
CA LYS A 43 14.21 8.55 -8.32
C LYS A 43 13.64 7.87 -9.55
N GLU A 44 12.76 6.89 -9.37
CA GLU A 44 12.10 6.19 -10.46
C GLU A 44 11.21 7.12 -11.30
N ARG A 45 10.97 6.76 -12.56
CA ARG A 45 10.27 7.64 -13.50
C ARG A 45 8.76 7.63 -13.33
N ASP A 46 8.17 6.44 -13.29
CA ASP A 46 6.73 6.26 -13.19
C ASP A 46 6.29 5.90 -11.76
N LEU A 47 5.01 6.16 -11.47
CA LEU A 47 4.46 5.95 -10.13
C LEU A 47 4.54 4.49 -9.67
N ASN A 48 4.32 3.52 -10.57
CA ASN A 48 4.31 2.11 -10.18
C ASN A 48 5.73 1.71 -9.75
N SER A 49 6.74 2.12 -10.51
CA SER A 49 8.15 1.90 -10.15
C SER A 49 8.54 2.61 -8.85
N ARG A 50 8.09 3.86 -8.63
CA ARG A 50 8.30 4.57 -7.35
C ARG A 50 7.64 3.87 -6.17
N PHE A 51 6.45 3.32 -6.38
CA PHE A 51 5.71 2.58 -5.36
C PHE A 51 6.43 1.27 -5.02
N ILE A 52 6.88 0.52 -6.02
CA ILE A 52 7.69 -0.70 -5.83
C ILE A 52 8.99 -0.37 -5.09
N ASP A 53 9.69 0.70 -5.49
CA ASP A 53 10.91 1.17 -4.84
C ASP A 53 10.68 1.51 -3.36
N ALA A 54 9.58 2.20 -3.04
CA ALA A 54 9.21 2.49 -1.67
C ALA A 54 8.90 1.23 -0.85
N VAL A 55 8.09 0.32 -1.40
CA VAL A 55 7.69 -0.92 -0.72
C VAL A 55 8.88 -1.85 -0.47
N ARG A 56 9.91 -1.83 -1.31
CA ARG A 56 11.15 -2.61 -1.12
C ARG A 56 12.02 -2.12 0.04
N GLN A 57 11.83 -0.88 0.49
CA GLN A 57 12.61 -0.28 1.58
C GLN A 57 11.98 -0.48 2.95
N VAL A 58 10.73 -0.96 3.01
CA VAL A 58 10.01 -1.16 4.26
C VAL A 58 9.95 -2.64 4.62
N GLU A 59 10.02 -2.92 5.92
CA GLU A 59 9.95 -4.25 6.51
C GLU A 59 8.71 -4.34 7.39
N GLY A 60 8.13 -5.54 7.50
CA GLY A 60 7.00 -5.81 8.37
C GLY A 60 5.85 -6.49 7.64
N ALA A 61 4.65 -6.29 8.17
CA ALA A 61 3.42 -6.90 7.69
C ALA A 61 2.48 -5.79 7.21
N PHE A 62 2.03 -5.83 5.96
CA PHE A 62 1.19 -4.77 5.42
C PHE A 62 0.29 -5.24 4.27
N SER A 63 -0.88 -4.61 4.23
CA SER A 63 -1.73 -4.51 3.04
C SER A 63 -1.97 -3.03 2.76
N LEU A 64 -1.75 -2.65 1.52
CA LEU A 64 -1.76 -1.26 1.08
C LEU A 64 -2.76 -1.08 -0.04
N VAL A 65 -3.52 0.01 0.04
CA VAL A 65 -4.29 0.54 -1.08
C VAL A 65 -3.82 1.95 -1.34
N ALA A 66 -3.35 2.24 -2.55
CA ALA A 66 -2.92 3.58 -2.95
C ALA A 66 -3.73 4.08 -4.14
N MET A 67 -3.89 5.40 -4.26
CA MET A 67 -4.71 5.97 -5.32
C MET A 67 -4.14 7.28 -5.87
N THR A 68 -4.32 7.46 -7.17
CA THR A 68 -4.16 8.72 -7.89
C THR A 68 -5.45 9.08 -8.62
N ALA A 69 -5.45 10.24 -9.30
CA ALA A 69 -6.56 10.63 -10.16
C ALA A 69 -6.85 9.66 -11.33
N LYS A 70 -5.94 8.71 -11.63
CA LYS A 70 -6.06 7.83 -12.81
C LYS A 70 -5.96 6.33 -12.51
N LYS A 71 -5.48 5.95 -11.33
CA LYS A 71 -5.13 4.56 -10.99
C LYS A 71 -5.34 4.28 -9.51
N MET A 72 -5.72 3.05 -9.21
CA MET A 72 -5.73 2.47 -7.87
C MET A 72 -4.68 1.35 -7.82
N ILE A 73 -3.97 1.20 -6.72
CA ILE A 73 -2.95 0.17 -6.53
C ILE A 73 -3.34 -0.63 -5.29
N GLY A 74 -3.33 -1.95 -5.39
CA GLY A 74 -3.42 -2.87 -4.26
C GLY A 74 -2.11 -3.62 -4.10
N CYS A 75 -1.55 -3.69 -2.89
CA CYS A 75 -0.30 -4.38 -2.64
C CYS A 75 -0.31 -5.11 -1.31
N ARG A 76 0.27 -6.31 -1.28
CA ARG A 76 0.42 -7.14 -0.08
C ARG A 76 1.89 -7.42 0.19
N ASP A 77 2.27 -7.48 1.47
CA ASP A 77 3.63 -7.82 1.86
C ASP A 77 4.06 -9.21 1.35
N PRO A 78 5.38 -9.46 1.16
CA PRO A 78 5.88 -10.72 0.61
C PRO A 78 5.54 -11.97 1.40
N LEU A 79 5.22 -11.83 2.69
CA LEU A 79 4.85 -12.93 3.58
C LEU A 79 3.32 -13.14 3.63
N GLY A 80 2.55 -12.20 3.09
CA GLY A 80 1.09 -12.27 3.03
C GLY A 80 0.43 -12.20 4.41
N ILE A 81 1.03 -11.47 5.36
CA ILE A 81 0.60 -11.53 6.77
C ILE A 81 -0.76 -10.85 6.95
N ARG A 82 -0.97 -9.67 6.36
CA ARG A 82 -2.27 -8.97 6.40
C ARG A 82 -3.12 -9.37 5.20
N PRO A 83 -4.43 -9.58 5.35
CA PRO A 83 -5.30 -9.99 4.25
C PRO A 83 -5.64 -8.80 3.34
N LEU A 84 -5.78 -9.09 2.05
CA LEU A 84 -6.25 -8.15 1.03
C LEU A 84 -6.90 -8.96 -0.09
N VAL A 85 -8.18 -8.71 -0.34
CA VAL A 85 -8.99 -9.41 -1.33
C VAL A 85 -9.39 -8.49 -2.47
N LEU A 86 -9.51 -9.07 -3.67
CA LEU A 86 -10.04 -8.44 -4.86
C LEU A 86 -11.49 -8.86 -5.06
N GLY A 87 -12.36 -7.88 -5.21
CA GLY A 87 -13.76 -8.02 -5.58
C GLY A 87 -14.08 -7.28 -6.88
N ASP A 88 -15.28 -7.56 -7.40
CA ASP A 88 -15.83 -6.98 -8.62
C ASP A 88 -17.31 -6.66 -8.40
N LEU A 89 -17.70 -5.41 -8.66
CA LEU A 89 -19.09 -4.96 -8.65
C LEU A 89 -19.40 -4.33 -10.00
N ASP A 90 -20.14 -5.05 -10.84
CA ASP A 90 -20.53 -4.59 -12.17
C ASP A 90 -19.37 -4.08 -13.04
N GLY A 91 -18.20 -4.73 -12.95
CA GLY A 91 -16.98 -4.35 -13.67
C GLY A 91 -16.11 -3.32 -12.92
N ALA A 92 -16.54 -2.84 -11.76
CA ALA A 92 -15.73 -1.99 -10.89
C ALA A 92 -14.92 -2.84 -9.91
N TRP A 93 -13.59 -2.74 -10.01
CA TRP A 93 -12.66 -3.44 -9.10
C TRP A 93 -12.70 -2.84 -7.70
N ILE A 94 -12.77 -3.72 -6.69
CA ILE A 94 -12.81 -3.36 -5.27
C ILE A 94 -11.69 -4.08 -4.54
N LEU A 95 -11.00 -3.38 -3.63
CA LEU A 95 -10.04 -3.94 -2.70
C LEU A 95 -10.57 -3.83 -1.27
N ALA A 96 -10.47 -4.90 -0.50
CA ALA A 96 -10.91 -4.92 0.90
C ALA A 96 -10.00 -5.82 1.75
N SER A 97 -9.92 -5.57 3.06
CA SER A 97 -9.18 -6.45 3.96
C SER A 97 -9.86 -7.82 4.14
N GLU A 98 -11.18 -7.87 4.04
CA GLU A 98 -11.99 -9.06 4.30
C GLU A 98 -13.17 -9.16 3.32
N THR A 99 -13.61 -10.38 3.02
CA THR A 99 -14.71 -10.63 2.06
C THR A 99 -16.06 -10.12 2.55
N CYS A 100 -16.26 -10.00 3.86
CA CYS A 100 -17.52 -9.48 4.43
C CYS A 100 -17.84 -8.05 3.93
N ALA A 101 -16.82 -7.24 3.65
CA ALA A 101 -17.00 -5.92 3.05
C ALA A 101 -17.55 -5.99 1.62
N LEU A 102 -17.17 -7.04 0.86
CA LEU A 102 -17.71 -7.31 -0.48
C LEU A 102 -19.16 -7.78 -0.38
N ASP A 103 -19.46 -8.68 0.55
CA ASP A 103 -20.80 -9.22 0.77
C ASP A 103 -21.82 -8.12 1.09
N ILE A 104 -21.45 -7.16 1.95
CA ILE A 104 -22.31 -6.04 2.37
C ILE A 104 -22.73 -5.16 1.18
N ILE A 105 -21.85 -4.99 0.19
CA ILE A 105 -22.11 -4.15 -0.99
C ILE A 105 -22.57 -4.95 -2.21
N GLY A 106 -22.75 -6.27 -2.06
CA GLY A 106 -23.14 -7.18 -3.15
C GLY A 106 -22.06 -7.42 -4.20
N ALA A 107 -20.79 -7.14 -3.89
CA ALA A 107 -19.68 -7.37 -4.80
C ALA A 107 -19.30 -8.86 -4.85
N ARG A 108 -18.95 -9.34 -6.04
CA ARG A 108 -18.46 -10.71 -6.24
C ARG A 108 -17.02 -10.81 -5.74
N PHE A 109 -16.74 -11.78 -4.88
CA PHE A 109 -15.37 -12.16 -4.55
C PHE A 109 -14.66 -12.74 -5.78
N VAL A 110 -13.46 -12.26 -6.08
CA VAL A 110 -12.65 -12.71 -7.23
C VAL A 110 -11.52 -13.60 -6.76
N ARG A 111 -10.67 -13.11 -5.86
CA ARG A 111 -9.56 -13.85 -5.24
C ARG A 111 -8.88 -13.04 -4.14
N ASP A 112 -8.09 -13.70 -3.32
CA ASP A 112 -7.04 -13.05 -2.53
C ASP A 112 -5.93 -12.46 -3.42
N LEU A 113 -5.34 -11.35 -2.98
CA LEU A 113 -4.05 -10.92 -3.48
C LEU A 113 -2.97 -11.85 -2.92
N LYS A 114 -2.08 -12.31 -3.80
CA LYS A 114 -0.97 -13.19 -3.45
C LYS A 114 0.07 -12.42 -2.61
N PRO A 115 0.84 -13.12 -1.76
CA PRO A 115 1.98 -12.52 -1.07
C PRO A 115 2.94 -11.85 -2.06
N GLY A 116 3.31 -10.60 -1.77
CA GLY A 116 4.19 -9.78 -2.63
C GLY A 116 3.56 -9.28 -3.93
N GLU A 117 2.28 -9.54 -4.16
CA GLU A 117 1.59 -9.08 -5.35
C GLU A 117 1.29 -7.57 -5.29
N MET A 118 1.41 -6.92 -6.45
CA MET A 118 0.90 -5.58 -6.69
C MET A 118 -0.04 -5.61 -7.91
N VAL A 119 -1.26 -5.10 -7.76
CA VAL A 119 -2.24 -4.90 -8.83
C VAL A 119 -2.46 -3.40 -9.05
N VAL A 120 -2.75 -2.99 -10.29
CA VAL A 120 -2.90 -1.58 -10.71
C VAL A 120 -4.09 -1.42 -11.65
#